data_AF-A0A954UCB2-F1
#
_entry.id   AF-A0A954UCB2-F1
#
_cell.length_a   1.000
_cell.length_b   1.000
_cell.length_c   1.000
_cell.angle_alpha   90.00
_cell.angle_beta   90.00
_cell.angle_gamma   90.00
#
_symmetry.space_group_name_H-M   'P 1'
#
loop_
_entity.id
_entity.type
_entity.pdbx_description
1 polymer ?
#
loop_
_entity_poly.entity_id
_entity_poly.type
_entity_poly.pdbx_seq_one_letter_code
_entity_poly.pdbx_strand_id
1 'polypeptide(L)'
;AATFLAGKIHVGLNNYGAGRAGDPPAVSLSARLKELQLPQGRLKTGTPPRIDGRTIDYSKCTEQPGDGMPGSDTADQPVPVFSFMGHTRMHPQQMPCWITHTNERTHEIIRSGFDRSPMFTGKIEGVGPRYCPSVEDKINRFADKDSHQIFLEPEGLTTHEVYPNGISTSLPFDIQYALVR
;
A
#
# COMPACT_ATOMS: atom_id res chain seq x y z
N ALA A 1 6.09 9.23 -17.74
CA ALA A 1 7.18 9.02 -16.77
C ALA A 1 6.70 8.60 -15.36
N ALA A 2 5.39 8.46 -15.10
CA ALA A 2 4.83 7.92 -13.84
C ALA A 2 5.58 8.44 -12.58
N THR A 3 6.00 7.54 -11.67
CA THR A 3 6.73 7.87 -10.44
C THR A 3 8.22 8.16 -10.65
N PHE A 4 8.75 8.06 -11.87
CA PHE A 4 10.18 8.15 -12.15
C PHE A 4 10.70 9.57 -12.30
N LEU A 5 9.87 10.52 -12.76
CA LEU A 5 10.31 11.87 -13.10
C LEU A 5 10.78 12.64 -11.84
N ALA A 6 12.10 12.78 -11.67
CA ALA A 6 12.72 13.30 -10.43
C ALA A 6 12.14 12.66 -9.14
N GLY A 7 11.86 11.36 -9.21
CA GLY A 7 11.29 10.58 -8.12
C GLY A 7 12.19 10.56 -6.87
N LYS A 8 11.56 10.55 -5.70
CA LYS A 8 12.21 10.42 -4.39
C LYS A 8 11.42 9.46 -3.53
N ILE A 9 12.11 8.55 -2.86
CA ILE A 9 11.54 7.67 -1.84
C ILE A 9 11.81 8.26 -0.46
N HIS A 10 10.83 8.14 0.43
CA HIS A 10 10.87 8.61 1.81
C HIS A 10 10.52 7.45 2.75
N VAL A 11 11.41 7.13 3.69
CA VAL A 11 11.20 6.12 4.74
C VAL A 11 11.70 6.70 6.06
N GLY A 12 10.77 7.14 6.91
CA GLY A 12 11.10 7.98 8.05
C GLY A 12 11.89 9.21 7.60
N LEU A 13 12.91 9.59 8.36
CA LEU A 13 13.73 10.76 8.04
C LEU A 13 14.69 10.56 6.85
N ASN A 14 14.85 9.32 6.37
CA ASN A 14 15.71 8.98 5.25
C ASN A 14 14.98 9.21 3.92
N ASN A 15 15.69 9.79 2.95
CA ASN A 15 15.19 9.92 1.58
C ASN A 15 16.31 9.74 0.56
N TYR A 16 15.96 9.22 -0.62
CA TYR A 16 16.89 9.00 -1.70
C TYR A 16 16.18 9.08 -3.06
N GLY A 17 16.93 9.38 -4.12
CA GLY A 17 16.40 9.49 -5.48
C GLY A 17 16.09 8.12 -6.07
N ALA A 18 14.85 7.89 -6.47
CA ALA A 18 14.38 6.62 -7.03
C ALA A 18 13.01 6.81 -7.70
N GLY A 19 12.77 6.08 -8.79
CA GLY A 19 11.44 6.03 -9.42
C GLY A 19 10.53 4.98 -8.78
N ARG A 20 11.11 3.85 -8.39
CA ARG A 20 10.54 2.77 -7.58
C ARG A 20 11.66 2.22 -6.70
N ALA A 21 11.32 1.44 -5.67
CA ALA A 21 12.36 0.78 -4.88
C ALA A 21 13.23 -0.09 -5.79
N GLY A 22 14.54 0.13 -5.79
CA GLY A 22 15.50 -0.56 -6.68
C GLY A 22 15.71 0.09 -8.05
N ASP A 23 14.83 1.00 -8.50
CA ASP A 23 14.90 1.61 -9.82
C ASP A 23 15.34 3.09 -9.78
N PRO A 24 16.31 3.51 -10.62
CA PRO A 24 16.80 4.90 -10.64
C PRO A 24 15.74 5.89 -11.16
N PRO A 25 15.81 7.17 -10.76
CA PRO A 25 14.87 8.19 -11.24
C PRO A 25 15.25 8.72 -12.64
N ALA A 26 14.25 9.20 -13.38
CA ALA A 26 14.44 9.92 -14.64
C ALA A 26 14.77 11.40 -14.38
N VAL A 27 16.06 11.73 -14.29
CA VAL A 27 16.54 13.07 -13.93
C VAL A 27 16.63 14.01 -15.13
N SER A 28 17.27 13.58 -16.22
CA SER A 28 17.52 14.42 -17.40
C SER A 28 16.23 14.88 -18.08
N LEU A 29 15.28 13.96 -18.25
CA LEU A 29 13.96 14.28 -18.79
C LEU A 29 13.21 15.29 -17.92
N SER A 30 13.31 15.18 -16.59
CA SER A 30 12.70 16.15 -15.67
C SER A 30 13.30 17.53 -15.83
N ALA A 31 14.62 17.63 -16.00
CA ALA A 31 15.30 18.90 -16.25
C ALA A 31 14.85 19.53 -17.58
N ARG A 32 14.78 18.75 -18.66
CA ARG A 32 14.32 19.25 -19.96
C ARG A 32 12.87 19.72 -19.95
N LEU A 33 11.98 19.01 -19.26
CA LEU A 33 10.59 19.46 -19.14
C LEU A 33 10.46 20.75 -18.33
N LYS A 34 11.35 20.99 -17.35
CA LYS A 34 11.40 22.27 -16.61
C LYS A 34 11.82 23.44 -17.48
N GLU A 35 12.72 23.23 -18.43
CA GLU A 35 13.15 24.26 -19.39
C GLU A 35 11.99 24.80 -20.23
N LEU A 36 10.96 23.97 -20.47
CA LEU A 36 9.75 24.35 -21.21
C LEU A 36 8.78 25.25 -20.41
N GLN A 37 9.08 25.53 -19.14
CA GLN A 37 8.27 26.40 -18.26
C GLN A 37 6.79 25.97 -18.15
N LEU A 38 6.53 24.68 -18.30
CA LEU A 38 5.18 24.13 -18.13
C LEU A 38 4.78 24.15 -16.65
N PRO A 39 3.48 24.32 -16.33
CA PRO A 39 2.99 24.15 -14.96
C PRO A 39 3.37 22.77 -14.41
N GLN A 40 4.01 22.77 -13.24
CA GLN A 40 4.53 21.56 -12.61
C GLN A 40 4.13 21.49 -11.14
N GLY A 41 3.94 20.27 -10.65
CA GLY A 41 3.64 19.99 -9.24
C GLY A 41 4.27 18.68 -8.80
N ARG A 42 4.34 18.48 -7.47
CA ARG A 42 4.76 17.22 -6.87
C ARG A 42 3.56 16.55 -6.20
N LEU A 43 3.39 15.27 -6.49
CA LEU A 43 2.43 14.40 -5.82
C LEU A 43 3.21 13.36 -5.01
N LYS A 44 2.60 12.89 -3.93
CA LYS A 44 3.14 11.80 -3.10
C LYS A 44 2.13 10.66 -3.04
N THR A 45 2.60 9.45 -3.27
CA THR A 45 1.87 8.22 -2.97
C THR A 45 2.68 7.37 -1.98
N GLY A 46 2.00 6.51 -1.22
CA GLY A 46 2.62 5.57 -0.29
C GLY A 46 2.35 4.14 -0.72
N THR A 47 3.15 3.21 -0.24
CA THR A 47 2.98 1.77 -0.41
C THR A 47 3.23 1.10 0.95
N PRO A 48 2.56 -0.02 1.27
CA PRO A 48 2.83 -0.74 2.51
C PRO A 48 4.15 -1.52 2.43
N PRO A 49 4.69 -1.97 3.58
CA PRO A 49 5.73 -2.99 3.61
C PRO A 49 5.21 -4.31 3.02
N ARG A 50 6.09 -5.09 2.39
CA ARG A 50 5.77 -6.47 1.95
C ARG A 50 6.06 -7.41 3.10
N ILE A 51 5.15 -8.34 3.37
CA ILE A 51 5.26 -9.30 4.46
C ILE A 51 5.54 -10.69 3.88
N ASP A 52 6.38 -11.48 4.54
CA ASP A 52 6.53 -12.90 4.24
C ASP A 52 5.29 -13.65 4.74
N GLY A 53 4.44 -14.09 3.82
CA GLY A 53 3.19 -14.79 4.06
C GLY A 53 3.34 -16.07 4.87
N ARG A 54 4.53 -16.67 4.96
CA ARG A 54 4.79 -17.85 5.82
C ARG A 54 4.81 -17.51 7.30
N THR A 55 4.96 -16.23 7.63
CA THR A 55 5.01 -15.72 9.01
C THR A 55 3.65 -15.25 9.53
N ILE A 56 2.61 -15.31 8.69
CA ILE A 56 1.25 -14.87 9.01
C ILE A 56 0.45 -16.04 9.55
N ASP A 57 -0.21 -15.83 10.70
CA ASP A 57 -1.17 -16.77 11.27
C ASP A 57 -2.57 -16.53 10.67
N TYR A 58 -2.83 -17.12 9.51
CA TYR A 58 -4.10 -16.96 8.79
C TYR A 58 -5.31 -17.51 9.54
N SER A 59 -5.12 -18.37 10.55
CA SER A 59 -6.23 -18.89 11.38
C SER A 59 -6.94 -17.79 12.18
N LYS A 60 -6.27 -16.65 12.37
CA LYS A 60 -6.81 -15.46 13.05
C LYS A 60 -7.37 -14.42 12.10
N CYS A 61 -7.34 -14.70 10.80
CA CYS A 61 -7.87 -13.80 9.78
C CYS A 61 -9.16 -14.37 9.20
N THR A 62 -10.03 -13.50 8.70
CA THR A 62 -11.23 -13.93 7.99
C THR A 62 -10.88 -14.14 6.53
N GLU A 63 -10.97 -15.37 6.03
CA GLU A 63 -10.80 -15.66 4.62
C GLU A 63 -11.91 -15.01 3.78
N GLN A 64 -11.53 -14.39 2.67
CA GLN A 64 -12.43 -13.76 1.71
C GLN A 64 -12.15 -14.32 0.30
N PRO A 65 -12.87 -15.38 -0.10
CA PRO A 65 -12.79 -15.90 -1.47
C PRO A 65 -13.46 -14.95 -2.47
N GLY A 66 -13.01 -15.01 -3.72
CA GLY A 66 -13.61 -14.25 -4.83
C GLY A 66 -14.98 -14.81 -5.26
N ASP A 67 -15.68 -14.06 -6.11
CA ASP A 67 -16.97 -14.48 -6.63
C ASP A 67 -16.88 -15.81 -7.41
N GLY A 68 -17.86 -16.69 -7.23
CA GLY A 68 -17.89 -18.02 -7.85
C GLY A 68 -16.86 -19.01 -7.31
N MET A 69 -16.11 -18.67 -6.25
CA MET A 69 -15.20 -19.59 -5.57
C MET A 69 -15.90 -20.29 -4.38
N PRO A 70 -15.48 -21.52 -4.03
CA PRO A 70 -15.98 -22.18 -2.82
C PRO A 70 -15.81 -21.30 -1.58
N GLY A 71 -16.88 -21.17 -0.80
CA GLY A 71 -16.89 -20.34 0.43
C GLY A 71 -17.26 -18.88 0.22
N SER A 72 -17.49 -18.41 -1.01
CA SER A 72 -18.04 -17.06 -1.25
C SER A 72 -19.58 -17.04 -1.22
N ASP A 73 -20.16 -15.86 -1.02
CA ASP A 73 -21.61 -15.65 -1.05
C ASP A 73 -22.24 -15.92 -2.43
N THR A 74 -21.41 -16.05 -3.46
CA THR A 74 -21.79 -16.26 -4.87
C THR A 74 -21.20 -17.55 -5.44
N ALA A 75 -20.95 -18.55 -4.58
CA ALA A 75 -20.32 -19.81 -4.97
C ALA A 75 -21.09 -20.60 -6.06
N ASP A 76 -22.38 -20.33 -6.24
CA ASP A 76 -23.24 -20.88 -7.28
C ASP A 76 -23.16 -20.14 -8.62
N GLN A 77 -22.50 -18.97 -8.65
CA GLN A 77 -22.36 -18.12 -9.83
C GLN A 77 -21.02 -18.38 -10.54
N PRO A 78 -20.93 -18.15 -11.86
CA PRO A 78 -19.65 -18.24 -12.56
C PRO A 78 -18.70 -17.13 -12.12
N VAL A 79 -17.41 -17.45 -12.01
CA VAL A 79 -16.34 -16.47 -11.76
C VAL A 79 -16.40 -15.37 -12.85
N PRO A 80 -16.46 -14.08 -12.48
CA PRO A 80 -16.61 -12.99 -13.44
C PRO A 80 -15.36 -12.84 -14.32
N VAL A 81 -15.56 -12.46 -15.58
CA VAL A 81 -14.49 -12.25 -16.56
C VAL A 81 -14.42 -10.77 -16.93
N PHE A 82 -13.23 -10.18 -16.85
CA PHE A 82 -13.07 -8.73 -17.09
C PHE A 82 -13.24 -8.32 -18.57
N SER A 83 -12.80 -9.15 -19.52
CA SER A 83 -12.86 -8.86 -20.96
C SER A 83 -14.07 -9.52 -21.61
N PHE A 84 -14.75 -8.79 -22.50
CA PHE A 84 -15.84 -9.33 -23.34
C PHE A 84 -15.40 -10.49 -24.25
N MET A 85 -14.09 -10.61 -24.52
CA MET A 85 -13.52 -11.70 -25.33
C MET A 85 -12.91 -12.83 -24.49
N GLY A 86 -12.87 -12.66 -23.16
CA GLY A 86 -12.29 -13.63 -22.24
C GLY A 86 -13.27 -14.74 -21.87
N HIS A 87 -12.73 -15.82 -21.29
CA HIS A 87 -13.51 -16.91 -20.72
C HIS A 87 -12.88 -17.36 -19.41
N THR A 88 -13.69 -17.92 -18.49
CA THR A 88 -13.25 -18.35 -17.15
C THR A 88 -12.10 -19.36 -17.19
N ARG A 89 -12.04 -20.23 -18.20
CA ARG A 89 -10.93 -21.17 -18.42
C ARG A 89 -9.56 -20.51 -18.64
N MET A 90 -9.52 -19.20 -18.91
CA MET A 90 -8.29 -18.43 -19.07
C MET A 90 -7.79 -17.87 -17.72
N HIS A 91 -8.59 -17.97 -16.66
CA HIS A 91 -8.19 -17.47 -15.35
C HIS A 91 -7.05 -18.34 -14.80
N PRO A 92 -6.06 -17.72 -14.14
CA PRO A 92 -5.11 -18.48 -13.33
C PRO A 92 -5.85 -19.13 -12.14
N GLN A 93 -5.14 -19.97 -11.39
CA GLN A 93 -5.64 -20.44 -10.11
C GLN A 93 -6.08 -19.24 -9.26
N GLN A 94 -7.33 -19.29 -8.80
CA GLN A 94 -7.88 -18.26 -7.93
C GLN A 94 -7.40 -18.53 -6.51
N MET A 95 -7.08 -17.46 -5.78
CA MET A 95 -6.70 -17.52 -4.38
C MET A 95 -7.56 -16.52 -3.60
N PRO A 96 -7.93 -16.85 -2.35
CA PRO A 96 -8.63 -15.92 -1.49
C PRO A 96 -7.68 -14.81 -1.02
N CYS A 97 -8.26 -13.71 -0.56
CA CYS A 97 -7.58 -12.74 0.30
C CYS A 97 -7.98 -12.98 1.75
N TRP A 98 -7.31 -12.33 2.69
CA TRP A 98 -7.69 -12.41 4.10
C TRP A 98 -7.93 -11.03 4.68
N ILE A 99 -8.89 -10.94 5.59
CA ILE A 99 -9.25 -9.71 6.29
C ILE A 99 -8.70 -9.79 7.71
N THR A 100 -8.01 -8.72 8.11
CA THR A 100 -7.60 -8.48 9.48
C THR A 100 -7.83 -7.01 9.84
N HIS A 101 -7.52 -6.63 11.07
CA HIS A 101 -7.84 -5.31 11.61
C HIS A 101 -6.68 -4.76 12.43
N THR A 102 -6.47 -3.45 12.34
CA THR A 102 -5.66 -2.72 13.32
C THR A 102 -6.42 -2.63 14.65
N ASN A 103 -5.70 -2.33 15.72
CA ASN A 103 -6.28 -2.09 17.05
C ASN A 103 -5.62 -0.85 17.70
N GLU A 104 -6.10 -0.49 18.89
CA GLU A 104 -5.63 0.67 19.65
C GLU A 104 -4.11 0.63 19.89
N ARG A 105 -3.54 -0.55 20.19
CA ARG A 105 -2.09 -0.72 20.36
C ARG A 105 -1.33 -0.40 19.07
N THR A 106 -1.82 -0.86 17.92
CA THR A 106 -1.24 -0.48 16.61
C THR A 106 -1.29 1.04 16.42
N HIS A 107 -2.36 1.69 16.85
CA HIS A 107 -2.50 3.14 16.72
C HIS A 107 -1.53 3.90 17.63
N GLU A 108 -1.32 3.44 18.86
CA GLU A 108 -0.31 4.00 19.77
C GLU A 108 1.10 3.92 19.17
N ILE A 109 1.47 2.77 18.61
CA ILE A 109 2.75 2.57 17.92
C ILE A 109 2.90 3.56 16.76
N ILE A 110 1.86 3.72 15.95
CA ILE A 110 1.87 4.66 14.82
C ILE A 110 2.01 6.12 15.29
N ARG A 111 1.26 6.51 16.33
CA ARG A 111 1.34 7.85 16.93
C ARG A 111 2.75 8.14 17.48
N SER A 112 3.43 7.13 18.03
CA SER A 112 4.80 7.27 18.53
C SER A 112 5.84 7.60 17.45
N GLY A 113 5.50 7.42 16.16
CA GLY A 113 6.37 7.74 15.02
C GLY A 113 6.02 9.02 14.28
N PHE A 114 5.02 9.79 14.73
CA PHE A 114 4.55 10.99 14.01
C PHE A 114 5.63 12.07 13.86
N ASP A 115 6.45 12.26 14.88
CA ASP A 115 7.61 13.16 14.89
C ASP A 115 8.70 12.80 13.86
N ARG A 116 8.70 11.55 13.39
CA ARG A 116 9.63 11.02 12.39
C ARG A 116 8.98 10.74 11.04
N SER A 117 7.69 11.05 10.89
CA SER A 117 6.98 10.90 9.63
C SER A 117 7.20 12.13 8.73
N PRO A 118 7.76 11.96 7.53
CA PRO A 118 7.99 13.07 6.60
C PRO A 118 6.73 13.85 6.21
N MET A 119 5.55 13.23 6.35
CA MET A 119 4.25 13.88 6.19
C MET A 119 4.01 14.96 7.22
N PHE A 120 4.33 14.69 8.49
CA PHE A 120 4.06 15.60 9.60
C PHE A 120 5.23 16.55 9.88
N THR A 121 6.45 16.19 9.50
CA THR A 121 7.63 17.05 9.67
C THR A 121 7.87 18.05 8.54
N GLY A 122 6.96 18.14 7.55
CA GLY A 122 7.11 19.04 6.40
C GLY A 122 8.27 18.70 5.45
N LYS A 123 8.84 17.48 5.53
CA LYS A 123 9.94 17.03 4.65
C LYS A 123 9.48 16.57 3.27
N ILE A 124 8.18 16.41 3.06
CA ILE A 124 7.59 16.06 1.76
C ILE A 124 7.06 17.33 1.10
N GLU A 125 7.71 17.73 0.02
CA GLU A 125 7.16 18.67 -0.94
C GLU A 125 6.17 17.92 -1.84
N GLY A 126 4.87 17.99 -1.53
CA GLY A 126 3.83 17.44 -2.39
C GLY A 126 2.49 17.24 -1.68
N VAL A 127 1.40 17.42 -2.43
CA VAL A 127 0.05 17.17 -1.93
C VAL A 127 -0.20 15.66 -1.99
N GLY A 128 -0.47 15.05 -0.84
CA GLY A 128 -0.92 13.65 -0.77
C GLY A 128 -2.34 13.48 -1.32
N PRO A 129 -2.73 12.29 -1.79
CA PRO A 129 -4.08 12.02 -2.25
C PRO A 129 -5.09 12.27 -1.12
N ARG A 130 -6.16 13.01 -1.41
CA ARG A 130 -7.23 13.32 -0.43
C ARG A 130 -7.95 12.07 0.09
N TYR A 131 -8.03 11.01 -0.73
CA TYR A 131 -8.92 9.86 -0.52
C TYR A 131 -8.23 8.56 -0.07
N CYS A 132 -6.91 8.44 -0.28
CA CYS A 132 -6.11 7.28 0.17
C CYS A 132 -4.97 7.75 1.08
N PRO A 133 -5.29 8.23 2.29
CA PRO A 133 -4.28 8.67 3.23
C PRO A 133 -3.38 7.50 3.64
N SER A 134 -2.11 7.79 3.93
CA SER A 134 -1.24 6.83 4.62
C SER A 134 -1.85 6.47 5.98
N VAL A 135 -1.50 5.31 6.53
CA VAL A 135 -2.06 4.82 7.80
C VAL A 135 -1.89 5.83 8.94
N GLU A 136 -0.76 6.55 8.96
CA GLU A 136 -0.51 7.61 9.92
C GLU A 136 -1.47 8.82 9.77
N ASP A 137 -1.87 9.16 8.54
CA ASP A 137 -2.82 10.24 8.27
C ASP A 137 -4.27 9.76 8.48
N LYS A 138 -4.56 8.50 8.18
CA LYS A 138 -5.85 7.84 8.46
C LYS A 138 -6.16 7.85 9.95
N ILE A 139 -5.21 7.41 10.79
CA ILE A 139 -5.36 7.36 12.25
C ILE A 139 -5.43 8.76 12.85
N ASN A 140 -4.70 9.73 12.28
CA ASN A 140 -4.76 11.12 12.75
C ASN A 140 -6.10 11.80 12.42
N ARG A 141 -6.66 11.56 11.22
CA ARG A 141 -7.93 12.18 10.80
C ARG A 141 -9.16 11.50 11.39
N PHE A 142 -9.12 10.18 11.56
CA PHE A 142 -10.23 9.37 12.09
C PHE A 142 -9.84 8.81 13.46
N ALA A 143 -9.45 9.71 14.37
CA ALA A 143 -8.96 9.35 15.70
C ALA A 143 -10.03 8.75 16.61
N ASP A 144 -11.30 8.87 16.23
CA ASP A 144 -12.49 8.29 16.88
C ASP A 144 -12.69 6.80 16.56
N LYS A 145 -11.93 6.24 15.60
CA LYS A 145 -12.04 4.83 15.21
C LYS A 145 -10.97 3.99 15.91
N ASP A 146 -11.41 3.02 16.70
CA ASP A 146 -10.51 2.11 17.41
C ASP A 146 -9.93 1.00 16.51
N SER A 147 -10.45 0.88 15.29
CA SER A 147 -10.02 -0.13 14.33
C SER A 147 -10.16 0.31 12.88
N HIS A 148 -9.28 -0.26 12.04
CA HIS A 148 -9.31 -0.15 10.59
C HIS A 148 -9.05 -1.50 9.96
N GLN A 149 -9.93 -1.90 9.05
CA GLN A 149 -9.79 -3.11 8.24
C GLN A 149 -8.58 -3.03 7.31
N ILE A 150 -7.87 -4.15 7.20
CA ILE A 150 -6.70 -4.42 6.35
C ILE A 150 -6.98 -5.67 5.53
N PHE A 151 -6.67 -5.62 4.23
CA PHE A 151 -6.66 -6.81 3.38
C PHE A 151 -5.24 -7.34 3.24
N LEU A 152 -5.07 -8.63 3.43
CA LEU A 152 -3.85 -9.36 3.16
C LEU A 152 -4.01 -10.01 1.78
N GLU A 153 -3.34 -9.44 0.79
CA GLU A 153 -3.46 -9.81 -0.62
C GLU A 153 -2.16 -10.51 -1.07
N PRO A 154 -2.19 -11.79 -1.46
CA PRO A 154 -1.01 -12.44 -2.03
C PRO A 154 -0.55 -11.76 -3.33
N GLU A 155 0.74 -11.44 -3.45
CA GLU A 155 1.25 -10.77 -4.66
C GLU A 155 1.40 -11.71 -5.87
N GLY A 156 1.31 -13.03 -5.68
CA GLY A 156 1.33 -13.99 -6.78
C GLY A 156 1.24 -15.45 -6.34
N LEU A 157 1.09 -16.35 -7.32
CA LEU A 157 0.96 -17.80 -7.08
C LEU A 157 2.28 -18.48 -6.70
N THR A 158 3.41 -17.87 -7.06
CA THR A 158 4.76 -18.46 -6.93
C THR A 158 5.66 -17.68 -5.99
N THR A 159 5.10 -16.75 -5.22
CA THR A 159 5.81 -15.95 -4.20
C THR A 159 5.14 -16.14 -2.85
N HIS A 160 5.89 -15.84 -1.78
CA HIS A 160 5.35 -15.74 -0.43
C HIS A 160 5.10 -14.29 -0.03
N GLU A 161 5.32 -13.31 -0.90
CA GLU A 161 5.06 -11.92 -0.59
C GLU A 161 3.56 -11.62 -0.50
N VAL A 162 3.16 -10.99 0.61
CA VAL A 162 1.81 -10.53 0.87
C VAL A 162 1.80 -9.01 0.98
N TYR A 163 0.85 -8.39 0.29
CA TYR A 163 0.57 -6.97 0.31
C TYR A 163 -0.53 -6.65 1.34
N PRO A 164 -0.20 -5.99 2.47
CA PRO A 164 -1.18 -5.62 3.48
C PRO A 164 -1.84 -4.28 3.11
N ASN A 165 -2.86 -4.35 2.27
CA ASN A 165 -3.61 -3.20 1.81
C ASN A 165 -4.34 -2.50 2.97
N GLY A 166 -4.03 -1.22 3.16
CA GLY A 166 -4.58 -0.38 4.22
C GLY A 166 -3.55 0.14 5.23
N ILE A 167 -2.30 -0.37 5.20
CA ILE A 167 -1.19 0.13 6.03
C ILE A 167 -0.07 0.83 5.23
N SER A 168 -0.40 1.45 4.08
CA SER A 168 0.56 2.29 3.34
C SER A 168 1.15 3.36 4.26
N THR A 169 2.47 3.47 4.33
CA THR A 169 3.12 4.35 5.30
C THR A 169 4.43 4.92 4.82
N SER A 170 4.85 6.03 5.43
CA SER A 170 6.18 6.62 5.30
C SER A 170 6.94 6.66 6.62
N LEU A 171 6.46 5.95 7.64
CA LEU A 171 7.10 5.89 8.96
C LEU A 171 8.47 5.19 8.90
N PRO A 172 9.34 5.41 9.90
CA PRO A 172 10.59 4.66 10.04
C PRO A 172 10.36 3.13 10.13
N PHE A 173 11.35 2.35 9.67
CA PHE A 173 11.26 0.89 9.60
C PHE A 173 10.97 0.23 10.96
N ASP A 174 11.54 0.73 12.05
CA ASP A 174 11.26 0.25 13.42
C ASP A 174 9.77 0.33 13.77
N ILE A 175 9.11 1.43 13.39
CA ILE A 175 7.68 1.62 13.60
C ILE A 175 6.86 0.75 12.65
N GLN A 176 7.29 0.61 11.39
CA GLN A 176 6.64 -0.30 10.45
C GLN A 176 6.69 -1.76 10.91
N TYR A 177 7.82 -2.18 11.47
CA TYR A 177 7.96 -3.53 12.02
C TYR A 177 7.06 -3.73 13.25
N ALA A 178 7.04 -2.75 14.15
CA ALA A 178 6.21 -2.82 15.36
C ALA A 178 4.70 -2.79 15.06
N LEU A 179 4.25 -2.02 14.06
CA LEU A 179 2.82 -1.92 13.74
C LEU A 179 2.28 -3.18 13.04
N VAL A 180 3.14 -3.95 12.38
CA VAL A 180 2.78 -5.21 11.69
C VAL A 180 2.71 -6.39 12.67
N ARG A 181 3.39 -6.31 13.82
CA ARG A 181 3.58 -7.42 14.77
C ARG A 181 2.50 -7.56 15.84
#